data_AF-A0A0L9VR34-F1
#
_entry.id   AF-A0A0L9VR34-F1
#
_cell.length_a   1.000
_cell.length_b   1.000
_cell.length_c   1.000
_cell.angle_alpha   90.00
_cell.angle_beta   90.00
_cell.angle_gamma   90.00
#
_symmetry.space_group_name_H-M   'P 1'
#
loop_
_entity.id
_entity.type
_entity.pdbx_description
1 polymer ?
#
loop_
_entity_poly.entity_id
_entity_poly.type
_entity_poly.pdbx_seq_one_letter_code
_entity_poly.pdbx_strand_id
1 'polypeptide(L)'
;MGNGVCSLLLMAFCMMAELAYSINQERQALLHSGWWNDNRNISNHCDWDGISCNEGGNVIIIGGSSMRIPSSKELLSIEKLNVTAFPSLEYRNLDGMGLRGSIPTEISTLTNLTYFILSHNHLHGLIPSTLGNLKNLRALLLHSNKLEGTIPPQLGNLTQLGNLFLCENSLTGSIPQQLGNLTQLEVLFLCMAEALSYMHHDCSPPIVHRDVTSSNILLNSQLEAFVSDFGTSRLLDPDSSNQTLVVGTYGYIAPEFAYTLSVTKECDVYSFGVVALEALMGKHPRELISSLVNLTIPNMLVKDLLDSRLPLPRRKDAQDINLVITVALACLCSKPNMRPSMQLVVQKLSSFKVSLFLPFHEVWIHQLMSQDIGHLSSKCQE
;
A
#
# COMPACT_ATOMS: atom_id res chain seq x y z
N MET A 1 29.61 36.02 43.30
CA MET A 1 28.59 35.00 42.98
C MET A 1 27.31 35.64 42.42
N GLY A 2 27.40 36.48 41.36
CA GLY A 2 26.26 37.30 40.92
C GLY A 2 25.81 37.17 39.46
N ASN A 3 26.58 36.48 38.59
CA ASN A 3 26.35 36.59 37.14
C ASN A 3 25.73 35.33 36.49
N GLY A 4 25.53 34.23 37.24
CA GLY A 4 24.96 32.98 36.71
C GLY A 4 23.43 32.93 36.71
N VAL A 5 22.79 33.55 37.71
CA VAL A 5 21.34 33.47 37.91
C VAL A 5 20.58 34.36 36.92
N CYS A 6 21.17 35.51 36.52
CA CYS A 6 20.57 36.42 35.55
C CYS A 6 20.55 35.85 34.13
N SER A 7 21.54 35.03 33.75
CA SER A 7 21.64 34.40 32.43
C SER A 7 20.63 33.25 32.24
N LEU A 8 20.42 32.42 33.28
CA LEU A 8 19.42 31.35 33.26
C LEU A 8 17.98 31.88 33.27
N LEU A 9 17.70 32.95 34.03
CA LEU A 9 16.40 33.62 33.99
C LEU A 9 16.13 34.30 32.64
N LEU A 10 17.11 34.97 32.04
CA LEU A 10 16.96 35.56 30.71
C LEU A 10 16.70 34.49 29.62
N MET A 11 17.42 33.37 29.66
CA MET A 11 17.18 32.25 28.75
C MET A 11 15.81 31.61 28.98
N ALA A 12 15.38 31.43 30.23
CA ALA A 12 14.03 30.93 30.52
C ALA A 12 12.93 31.89 30.04
N PHE A 13 13.09 33.21 30.23
CA PHE A 13 12.15 34.20 29.70
C PHE A 13 12.16 34.26 28.17
N CYS A 14 13.32 34.10 27.53
CA CYS A 14 13.44 34.07 26.07
C CYS A 14 12.78 32.81 25.47
N MET A 15 12.98 31.64 26.09
CA MET A 15 12.31 30.40 25.69
C MET A 15 10.80 30.47 25.92
N MET A 16 10.34 31.02 27.06
CA MET A 16 8.91 31.22 27.32
C MET A 16 8.27 32.21 26.34
N ALA A 17 9.00 33.23 25.91
CA ALA A 17 8.56 34.17 24.88
C ALA A 17 8.53 33.54 23.48
N GLU A 18 9.52 32.71 23.13
CA GLU A 18 9.54 31.94 21.88
C GLU A 18 8.43 30.88 21.83
N LEU A 19 8.16 30.20 22.95
CA LEU A 19 7.06 29.23 23.07
C LEU A 19 5.70 29.92 22.95
N ALA A 20 5.50 31.04 23.64
CA ALA A 20 4.28 31.85 23.53
C ALA A 20 4.09 32.45 22.12
N TYR A 21 5.19 32.79 21.43
CA TYR A 21 5.18 33.28 20.05
C TYR A 21 4.78 32.17 19.05
N SER A 22 5.36 30.97 19.19
CA SER A 22 5.06 29.80 18.36
C SER A 22 3.60 29.33 18.50
N ILE A 23 3.10 29.21 19.74
CA ILE A 23 1.70 28.88 20.05
C ILE A 23 0.72 29.90 19.46
N ASN A 24 1.08 31.18 19.47
CA ASN A 24 0.27 32.23 18.87
C ASN A 24 0.28 32.12 17.34
N GLN A 25 1.41 31.77 16.71
CA GLN A 25 1.49 31.55 15.27
C GLN A 25 0.67 30.36 14.78
N GLU A 26 0.74 29.20 15.46
CA GLU A 26 -0.06 28.01 15.13
C GLU A 26 -1.56 28.32 15.18
N ARG A 27 -2.02 28.96 16.27
CA ARG A 27 -3.41 29.40 16.41
C ARG A 27 -3.81 30.35 15.28
N GLN A 28 -2.99 31.36 14.99
CA GLN A 28 -3.31 32.31 13.91
C GLN A 28 -3.35 31.60 12.56
N ALA A 29 -2.45 30.66 12.27
CA ALA A 29 -2.47 29.89 11.04
C ALA A 29 -3.75 29.04 10.89
N LEU A 30 -4.20 28.39 11.96
CA LEU A 30 -5.46 27.65 11.97
C LEU A 30 -6.67 28.58 11.72
N LEU A 31 -6.71 29.78 12.32
CA LEU A 31 -7.78 30.76 12.06
C LEU A 31 -7.75 31.29 10.62
N HIS A 32 -6.57 31.63 10.10
CA HIS A 32 -6.41 32.18 8.75
C HIS A 32 -6.71 31.14 7.65
N SER A 33 -6.54 29.84 7.93
CA SER A 33 -6.98 28.77 7.02
C SER A 33 -8.50 28.82 6.78
N GLY A 34 -9.25 29.35 7.76
CA GLY A 34 -10.71 29.44 7.76
C GLY A 34 -11.44 28.13 8.08
N TRP A 35 -10.72 27.03 8.37
CA TRP A 35 -11.32 25.71 8.65
C TRP A 35 -11.88 25.62 10.07
N TRP A 36 -11.27 26.34 11.02
CA TRP A 36 -11.71 26.41 12.43
C TRP A 36 -12.33 27.78 12.77
N ASN A 37 -12.98 28.42 11.80
CA ASN A 37 -13.50 29.78 11.95
C ASN A 37 -14.58 29.92 13.05
N ASP A 38 -15.31 28.86 13.35
CA ASP A 38 -16.33 28.85 14.41
C ASP A 38 -15.70 28.82 15.82
N ASN A 39 -14.42 28.44 15.93
CA ASN A 39 -13.73 28.22 17.21
C ASN A 39 -13.03 29.48 17.75
N ARG A 40 -13.32 30.67 17.19
CA ARG A 40 -12.72 31.95 17.60
C ARG A 40 -12.86 32.27 19.08
N ASN A 41 -13.93 31.76 19.71
CA ASN A 41 -14.24 31.99 21.13
C ASN A 41 -13.53 31.02 22.09
N ILE A 42 -12.85 30.00 21.59
CA ILE A 42 -12.10 29.05 22.42
C ILE A 42 -10.69 29.63 22.64
N SER A 43 -10.29 29.74 23.91
CA SER A 43 -9.03 30.38 24.30
C SER A 43 -7.81 29.56 23.89
N ASN A 44 -7.90 28.24 23.82
CA ASN A 44 -6.81 27.35 23.46
C ASN A 44 -7.14 26.59 22.16
N HIS A 45 -6.21 26.58 21.21
CA HIS A 45 -6.37 25.91 19.92
C HIS A 45 -6.27 24.37 20.05
N CYS A 46 -5.67 23.87 21.13
CA CYS A 46 -5.60 22.44 21.42
C CYS A 46 -6.94 21.81 21.80
N ASP A 47 -7.93 22.64 22.14
CA ASP A 47 -9.30 22.19 22.45
C ASP A 47 -10.18 22.15 21.18
N TRP A 48 -9.61 22.43 20.00
CA TRP A 48 -10.37 22.45 18.75
C TRP A 48 -10.53 21.05 18.17
N ASP A 49 -11.72 20.77 17.64
CA ASP A 49 -12.01 19.48 16.99
C ASP A 49 -10.96 19.16 15.92
N GLY A 50 -10.37 17.97 16.02
CA GLY A 50 -9.34 17.49 15.10
C GLY A 50 -7.94 18.09 15.30
N ILE A 51 -7.69 18.82 16.39
CA ILE A 51 -6.36 19.28 16.80
C ILE A 51 -5.91 18.49 18.03
N SER A 52 -4.64 18.08 18.07
CA SER A 52 -4.02 17.62 19.31
C SER A 52 -2.63 18.22 19.45
N CYS A 53 -2.30 18.59 20.69
CA CYS A 53 -1.04 19.22 21.03
C CYS A 53 -0.19 18.34 21.95
N ASN A 54 1.11 18.59 21.95
CA ASN A 54 2.02 18.02 22.95
C ASN A 54 1.89 18.76 24.31
N GLU A 55 2.66 18.34 25.32
CA GLU A 55 2.67 18.96 26.65
C GLU A 55 3.10 20.45 26.63
N GLY A 56 3.85 20.86 25.59
CA GLY A 56 4.26 22.25 25.36
C GLY A 56 3.20 23.11 24.67
N GLY A 57 2.04 22.54 24.29
CA GLY A 57 0.97 23.26 23.61
C GLY A 57 1.18 23.45 22.10
N ASN A 58 2.14 22.75 21.49
CA ASN A 58 2.34 22.77 20.04
C ASN A 58 1.51 21.68 19.35
N VAL A 59 0.94 22.01 18.19
CA VAL A 59 0.15 21.08 17.38
C VAL A 59 1.02 19.93 16.84
N ILE A 60 0.66 18.71 17.22
CA ILE A 60 1.28 17.46 16.76
C ILE A 60 0.36 16.63 15.85
N ILE A 61 -0.96 16.84 15.96
CA ILE A 61 -1.98 16.16 15.14
C ILE A 61 -2.95 17.18 14.54
N ILE A 62 -3.19 17.07 13.23
CA ILE A 62 -4.27 17.76 12.53
C ILE A 62 -5.07 16.72 11.73
N GLY A 63 -6.33 16.49 12.09
CA GLY A 63 -7.22 15.53 11.44
C GLY A 63 -8.18 14.79 12.36
N GLY A 64 -9.23 14.17 11.81
CA GLY A 64 -10.13 13.26 12.53
C GLY A 64 -11.58 13.24 12.04
N SER A 65 -12.33 12.19 12.36
CA SER A 65 -13.73 11.97 11.97
C SER A 65 -14.72 13.01 12.53
N SER A 66 -14.28 13.84 13.48
CA SER A 66 -15.10 14.89 14.11
C SER A 66 -14.91 16.28 13.49
N MET A 67 -14.03 16.44 12.49
CA MET A 67 -13.82 17.76 11.87
C MET A 67 -15.01 18.19 11.03
N ARG A 68 -15.54 19.40 11.28
CA ARG A 68 -16.52 20.03 10.39
C ARG A 68 -15.82 20.54 9.13
N ILE A 69 -16.13 19.90 8.01
CA ILE A 69 -15.63 20.32 6.69
C ILE A 69 -16.32 21.64 6.29
N PRO A 70 -15.57 22.70 5.94
CA PRO A 70 -16.15 23.96 5.48
C PRO A 70 -17.03 23.77 4.23
N SER A 71 -18.23 24.34 4.23
CA SER A 71 -19.15 24.27 3.08
C SER A 71 -18.71 25.13 1.88
N SER A 72 -17.85 26.12 2.10
CA SER A 72 -17.30 26.97 1.05
C SER A 72 -16.15 26.29 0.30
N LYS A 73 -16.33 26.09 -1.02
CA LYS A 73 -15.30 25.53 -1.92
C LYS A 73 -13.98 26.32 -1.90
N GLU A 74 -14.01 27.61 -1.59
CA GLU A 74 -12.81 28.45 -1.51
C GLU A 74 -11.96 28.15 -0.28
N LEU A 75 -12.56 27.64 0.80
CA LEU A 75 -11.82 27.26 2.00
C LEU A 75 -11.17 25.89 1.86
N LEU A 76 -11.64 25.05 0.93
CA LEU A 76 -11.09 23.71 0.70
C LEU A 76 -9.75 23.71 -0.06
N SER A 77 -9.12 24.86 -0.31
CA SER A 77 -7.77 24.89 -0.89
C SER A 77 -6.73 24.47 0.15
N ILE A 78 -5.93 23.45 -0.15
CA ILE A 78 -4.84 22.99 0.73
C ILE A 78 -3.78 24.07 0.96
N GLU A 79 -3.59 24.98 0.01
CA GLU A 79 -2.63 26.08 0.06
C GLU A 79 -3.00 27.15 1.12
N LYS A 80 -4.28 27.24 1.49
CA LYS A 80 -4.71 28.14 2.57
C LYS A 80 -4.26 27.66 3.95
N LEU A 81 -3.94 26.37 4.07
CA LEU A 81 -3.43 25.84 5.31
C LEU A 81 -1.91 26.06 5.33
N ASN A 82 -1.47 27.09 6.05
CA ASN A 82 -0.06 27.45 6.18
C ASN A 82 0.72 26.35 6.91
N VAL A 83 1.23 25.38 6.15
CA VAL A 83 1.90 24.18 6.67
C VAL A 83 3.13 24.50 7.49
N THR A 84 3.86 25.58 7.16
CA THR A 84 5.09 25.94 7.87
C THR A 84 4.85 26.45 9.28
N ALA A 85 3.60 26.77 9.63
CA ALA A 85 3.24 27.21 10.97
C ALA A 85 3.24 26.06 12.00
N PHE A 86 3.32 24.79 11.57
CA PHE A 86 3.20 23.61 12.44
C PHE A 86 4.48 22.76 12.46
N PRO A 87 5.62 23.27 12.97
CA PRO A 87 6.92 22.59 12.87
C PRO A 87 6.98 21.26 13.64
N SER A 88 6.15 21.13 14.68
CA SER A 88 6.08 19.93 15.54
C SER A 88 5.15 18.85 14.99
N LEU A 89 4.57 19.02 13.80
CA LEU A 89 3.53 18.13 13.32
C LEU A 89 4.06 16.71 13.02
N GLU A 90 3.48 15.72 13.69
CA GLU A 90 3.85 14.31 13.55
C GLU A 90 2.83 13.54 12.73
N TYR A 91 1.54 13.83 12.89
CA TYR A 91 0.45 13.09 12.26
C TYR A 91 -0.51 14.06 11.57
N ARG A 92 -0.69 13.88 10.25
CA ARG A 92 -1.64 14.68 9.48
C ARG A 92 -2.59 13.78 8.72
N ASN A 93 -3.87 13.86 9.06
CA ASN A 93 -4.94 13.12 8.40
C ASN A 93 -6.04 14.06 7.92
N LEU A 94 -5.98 14.40 6.63
CA LEU A 94 -7.00 15.22 5.97
C LEU A 94 -7.75 14.40 4.91
N ASP A 95 -7.90 13.10 5.15
CA ASP A 95 -8.65 12.17 4.31
C ASP A 95 -10.10 12.64 4.13
N GLY A 96 -10.64 12.54 2.91
CA GLY A 96 -12.07 12.75 2.68
C GLY A 96 -12.58 14.18 2.93
N MET A 97 -11.69 15.17 3.04
CA MET A 97 -12.04 16.55 3.40
C MET A 97 -12.51 17.40 2.20
N GLY A 98 -12.55 16.83 0.99
CA GLY A 98 -12.92 17.56 -0.23
C GLY A 98 -11.87 18.59 -0.68
N LEU A 99 -10.62 18.46 -0.23
CA LEU A 99 -9.53 19.40 -0.50
C LEU A 99 -9.24 19.55 -1.99
N ARG A 100 -8.82 20.74 -2.40
CA ARG A 100 -8.48 21.14 -3.76
C ARG A 100 -7.13 21.86 -3.78
N GLY A 101 -6.58 22.06 -4.97
CA GLY A 101 -5.27 22.69 -5.16
C GLY A 101 -4.15 21.68 -5.32
N SER A 102 -2.92 22.18 -5.32
CA SER A 102 -1.71 21.38 -5.47
C SER A 102 -1.05 21.10 -4.11
N ILE A 103 -0.31 19.99 -4.00
CA ILE A 103 0.42 19.69 -2.77
C ILE A 103 1.58 20.70 -2.66
N PRO A 104 1.63 21.53 -1.59
CA PRO A 104 2.65 22.57 -1.47
C PRO A 104 4.04 21.98 -1.23
N THR A 105 5.07 22.55 -1.87
CA THR A 105 6.46 22.10 -1.71
C THR A 105 7.00 22.31 -0.29
N GLU A 106 6.44 23.27 0.41
CA GLU A 106 6.73 23.68 1.78
C GLU A 106 6.42 22.58 2.79
N ILE A 107 5.62 21.57 2.43
CA ILE A 107 5.39 20.38 3.27
C ILE A 107 6.72 19.70 3.66
N SER A 108 7.76 19.86 2.84
CA SER A 108 9.09 19.31 3.09
C SER A 108 9.83 19.92 4.28
N THR A 109 9.34 21.04 4.84
CA THR A 109 9.89 21.62 6.07
C THR A 109 9.43 20.88 7.33
N LEU A 110 8.41 20.02 7.23
CA LEU A 110 7.82 19.30 8.35
C LEU A 110 8.60 18.01 8.67
N THR A 111 9.85 18.14 9.10
CA THR A 111 10.77 17.00 9.25
C THR A 111 10.33 15.95 10.29
N ASN A 112 9.41 16.31 11.20
CA ASN A 112 8.85 15.41 12.21
C ASN A 112 7.66 14.59 11.69
N LEU A 113 7.19 14.84 10.47
CA LEU A 113 6.00 14.18 9.93
C LEU A 113 6.25 12.67 9.75
N THR A 114 5.40 11.87 10.39
CA THR A 114 5.43 10.41 10.36
C THR A 114 4.28 9.82 9.53
N TYR A 115 3.12 10.46 9.53
CA TYR A 115 1.97 10.06 8.71
C TYR A 115 1.45 11.26 7.94
N PHE A 116 1.37 11.10 6.62
CA PHE A 116 0.79 12.11 5.73
C PHE A 116 -0.32 11.49 4.88
N ILE A 117 -1.56 11.76 5.27
CA ILE A 117 -2.76 11.16 4.68
C ILE A 117 -3.61 12.29 4.07
N LEU A 118 -3.76 12.24 2.75
CA LEU A 118 -4.53 13.17 1.93
C LEU A 118 -5.48 12.45 0.96
N SER A 119 -5.75 11.17 1.19
CA SER A 119 -6.57 10.36 0.30
C SER A 119 -8.02 10.89 0.18
N HIS A 120 -8.73 10.45 -0.86
CA HIS A 120 -10.14 10.79 -1.10
C HIS A 120 -10.41 12.32 -1.14
N ASN A 121 -9.57 13.06 -1.86
CA ASN A 121 -9.72 14.51 -2.06
C ASN A 121 -9.79 14.86 -3.56
N HIS A 122 -9.75 16.14 -3.90
CA HIS A 122 -9.72 16.65 -5.27
C HIS A 122 -8.38 17.37 -5.57
N LEU A 123 -7.28 16.91 -4.97
CA LEU A 123 -5.95 17.48 -5.18
C LEU A 123 -5.47 17.19 -6.60
N HIS A 124 -4.76 18.13 -7.22
CA HIS A 124 -4.25 18.02 -8.60
C HIS A 124 -2.83 18.57 -8.71
N GLY A 125 -2.24 18.48 -9.91
CA GLY A 125 -0.83 18.83 -10.13
C GLY A 125 0.13 17.72 -9.70
N LEU A 126 1.41 18.06 -9.60
CA LEU A 126 2.49 17.09 -9.41
C LEU A 126 2.65 16.69 -7.93
N ILE A 127 3.14 15.47 -7.68
CA ILE A 127 3.68 15.09 -6.38
C ILE A 127 5.03 15.82 -6.20
N PRO A 128 5.22 16.66 -5.16
CA PRO A 128 6.47 17.36 -4.96
C PRO A 128 7.63 16.40 -4.68
N SER A 129 8.71 16.50 -5.44
CA SER A 129 9.94 15.73 -5.19
C SER A 129 10.56 16.02 -3.82
N THR A 130 10.26 17.20 -3.26
CA THR A 130 10.70 17.63 -1.93
C THR A 130 10.13 16.76 -0.81
N LEU A 131 9.05 15.99 -1.04
CA LEU A 131 8.56 14.99 -0.09
C LEU A 131 9.63 13.96 0.29
N GLY A 132 10.59 13.69 -0.60
CA GLY A 132 11.73 12.80 -0.33
C GLY A 132 12.66 13.24 0.81
N ASN A 133 12.48 14.47 1.31
CA ASN A 133 13.24 15.01 2.44
C ASN A 133 12.67 14.57 3.80
N LEU A 134 11.44 14.08 3.85
CA LEU A 134 10.73 13.73 5.08
C LEU A 134 11.16 12.36 5.62
N LYS A 135 12.41 12.23 6.12
CA LYS A 135 13.02 10.94 6.48
C LYS A 135 12.31 10.15 7.59
N ASN A 136 11.44 10.80 8.37
CA ASN A 136 10.64 10.17 9.41
C ASN A 136 9.29 9.63 8.92
N LEU A 137 8.95 9.86 7.65
CA LEU A 137 7.66 9.47 7.09
C LEU A 137 7.56 7.95 7.00
N ARG A 138 6.50 7.42 7.61
CA ARG A 138 6.16 5.99 7.68
C ARG A 138 4.98 5.63 6.79
N ALA A 139 4.07 6.59 6.57
CA ALA A 139 2.97 6.43 5.64
C ALA A 139 2.75 7.70 4.81
N LEU A 140 2.62 7.52 3.50
CA LEU A 140 2.23 8.54 2.52
C LEU A 140 1.04 8.01 1.73
N LEU A 141 -0.16 8.50 2.05
CA LEU A 141 -1.40 8.08 1.41
C LEU A 141 -1.97 9.27 0.63
N LEU A 142 -1.94 9.19 -0.70
CA LEU A 142 -2.41 10.21 -1.63
C LEU A 142 -3.47 9.66 -2.60
N HIS A 143 -3.98 8.44 -2.37
CA HIS A 143 -4.86 7.77 -3.32
C HIS A 143 -6.22 8.46 -3.47
N SER A 144 -6.93 8.17 -4.55
CA SER A 144 -8.27 8.72 -4.82
C SER A 144 -8.25 10.25 -4.88
N ASN A 145 -7.39 10.79 -5.75
CA ASN A 145 -7.20 12.22 -6.02
C ASN A 145 -7.10 12.46 -7.55
N LYS A 146 -6.65 13.64 -7.98
CA LYS A 146 -6.44 14.02 -9.39
C LYS A 146 -4.99 14.43 -9.67
N LEU A 147 -4.03 13.89 -8.92
CA LEU A 147 -2.60 14.19 -9.08
C LEU A 147 -2.10 13.65 -10.42
N GLU A 148 -1.19 14.38 -11.06
CA GLU A 148 -0.71 14.10 -12.42
C GLU A 148 0.83 14.12 -12.50
N GLY A 149 1.37 13.73 -13.67
CA GLY A 149 2.81 13.63 -13.90
C GLY A 149 3.46 12.38 -13.26
N THR A 150 4.79 12.39 -13.14
CA THR A 150 5.58 11.21 -12.73
C THR A 150 5.77 11.11 -11.22
N ILE A 151 5.99 9.89 -10.73
CA ILE A 151 6.36 9.70 -9.32
C ILE A 151 7.82 10.11 -9.10
N PRO A 152 8.09 11.02 -8.15
CA PRO A 152 9.45 11.48 -7.92
C PRO A 152 10.37 10.34 -7.46
N PRO A 153 11.53 10.11 -8.09
CA PRO A 153 12.54 9.15 -7.62
C PRO A 153 13.01 9.45 -6.19
N GLN A 154 12.92 10.72 -5.78
CA GLN A 154 13.22 11.18 -4.44
C GLN A 154 12.32 10.56 -3.37
N LEU A 155 11.17 9.95 -3.71
CA LEU A 155 10.42 9.17 -2.71
C LEU A 155 11.16 7.91 -2.27
N GLY A 156 12.04 7.35 -3.12
CA GLY A 156 12.94 6.23 -2.77
C GLY A 156 13.91 6.53 -1.61
N ASN A 157 14.05 7.81 -1.28
CA ASN A 157 14.91 8.33 -0.23
C ASN A 157 14.26 8.23 1.17
N LEU A 158 12.98 7.80 1.25
CA LEU A 158 12.19 7.68 2.47
C LEU A 158 12.35 6.28 3.10
N THR A 159 13.50 6.02 3.71
CA THR A 159 13.88 4.69 4.21
C THR A 159 12.99 4.12 5.32
N GLN A 160 12.19 4.95 6.00
CA GLN A 160 11.24 4.53 7.02
C GLN A 160 9.81 4.33 6.48
N LEU A 161 9.58 4.63 5.21
CA LEU A 161 8.27 4.55 4.58
C LEU A 161 7.87 3.08 4.47
N GLY A 162 6.81 2.72 5.21
CA GLY A 162 6.16 1.44 5.05
C GLY A 162 5.06 1.55 4.01
N ASN A 163 4.16 2.52 4.15
CA ASN A 163 2.93 2.55 3.38
C ASN A 163 2.99 3.67 2.35
N LEU A 164 2.89 3.34 1.06
CA LEU A 164 2.83 4.30 -0.03
C LEU A 164 1.63 3.99 -0.92
N PHE A 165 0.54 4.72 -0.77
CA PHE A 165 -0.67 4.52 -1.58
C PHE A 165 -0.87 5.73 -2.48
N LEU A 166 -0.67 5.53 -3.79
CA LEU A 166 -0.78 6.58 -4.82
C LEU A 166 -1.87 6.27 -5.86
N CYS A 167 -2.61 5.18 -5.65
CA CYS A 167 -3.62 4.66 -6.57
C CYS A 167 -4.77 5.64 -6.82
N GLU A 168 -5.57 5.41 -7.87
CA GLU A 168 -6.71 6.26 -8.21
C GLU A 168 -6.33 7.77 -8.36
N ASN A 169 -5.30 8.04 -9.16
CA ASN A 169 -4.85 9.37 -9.59
C ASN A 169 -4.65 9.39 -11.11
N SER A 170 -4.13 10.48 -11.68
CA SER A 170 -3.80 10.63 -13.12
C SER A 170 -2.29 10.67 -13.38
N LEU A 171 -1.52 9.95 -12.55
CA LEU A 171 -0.06 9.92 -12.62
C LEU A 171 0.43 9.01 -13.77
N THR A 172 1.61 9.28 -14.33
CA THR A 172 2.15 8.65 -15.56
C THR A 172 3.66 8.38 -15.47
N GLY A 173 4.22 7.55 -16.36
CA GLY A 173 5.65 7.18 -16.37
C GLY A 173 5.95 5.80 -15.77
N SER A 174 7.24 5.48 -15.58
CA SER A 174 7.69 4.25 -14.92
C SER A 174 8.00 4.49 -13.44
N ILE A 175 8.03 3.43 -12.65
CA ILE A 175 8.35 3.56 -11.23
C ILE A 175 9.84 3.77 -11.11
N PRO A 176 10.27 4.76 -10.34
CA PRO A 176 11.67 4.85 -9.97
C PRO A 176 12.13 3.58 -9.25
N GLN A 177 13.17 2.92 -9.78
CA GLN A 177 13.80 1.74 -9.18
C GLN A 177 14.18 1.95 -7.70
N GLN A 178 14.42 3.21 -7.31
CA GLN A 178 14.69 3.64 -5.94
C GLN A 178 13.55 3.32 -4.95
N LEU A 179 12.32 3.12 -5.43
CA LEU A 179 11.18 2.69 -4.63
C LEU A 179 11.09 1.17 -4.45
N GLY A 180 11.87 0.37 -5.21
CA GLY A 180 11.86 -1.10 -5.09
C GLY A 180 12.30 -1.62 -3.72
N ASN A 181 12.93 -0.77 -2.91
CA ASN A 181 13.29 -1.05 -1.51
C ASN A 181 12.20 -0.60 -0.50
N LEU A 182 11.18 0.13 -0.97
CA LEU A 182 10.10 0.74 -0.18
C LEU A 182 8.72 0.13 -0.44
N THR A 183 8.56 -0.69 -1.48
CA THR A 183 7.29 -1.33 -1.79
C THR A 183 7.05 -2.59 -0.98
N GLN A 184 5.97 -2.56 -0.20
CA GLN A 184 5.36 -3.75 0.36
C GLN A 184 4.81 -4.60 -0.81
N LEU A 185 5.41 -5.78 -1.02
CA LEU A 185 4.97 -6.85 -1.94
C LEU A 185 3.45 -7.13 -1.89
N GLU A 186 2.82 -6.83 -0.75
CA GLU A 186 1.38 -6.86 -0.53
C GLU A 186 0.55 -6.11 -1.59
N VAL A 187 0.94 -4.87 -1.93
CA VAL A 187 0.17 -4.03 -2.85
C VAL A 187 0.20 -4.59 -4.28
N LEU A 188 1.36 -5.11 -4.69
CA LEU A 188 1.54 -5.76 -5.98
C LEU A 188 0.54 -6.91 -6.17
N PHE A 189 0.47 -7.81 -5.18
CA PHE A 189 -0.37 -8.99 -5.28
C PHE A 189 -1.85 -8.67 -5.10
N LEU A 190 -2.20 -7.69 -4.27
CA LEU A 190 -3.58 -7.23 -4.13
C LEU A 190 -4.11 -6.64 -5.44
N CYS A 191 -3.38 -5.73 -6.08
CA CYS A 191 -3.80 -5.13 -7.35
C CYS A 191 -3.92 -6.17 -8.48
N MET A 192 -2.97 -7.11 -8.57
CA MET A 192 -3.07 -8.22 -9.51
C MET A 192 -4.34 -9.05 -9.26
N ALA A 193 -4.63 -9.33 -7.99
CA ALA A 193 -5.79 -10.13 -7.62
C ALA A 193 -7.11 -9.42 -7.92
N GLU A 194 -7.19 -8.10 -7.69
CA GLU A 194 -8.34 -7.26 -8.02
C GLU A 194 -8.60 -7.24 -9.53
N ALA A 195 -7.56 -7.08 -10.35
CA ALA A 195 -7.68 -7.09 -11.81
C ALA A 195 -8.22 -8.43 -12.33
N LEU A 196 -7.69 -9.55 -11.84
CA LEU A 196 -8.18 -10.88 -12.22
C LEU A 196 -9.59 -11.14 -11.68
N SER A 197 -9.89 -10.69 -10.45
CA SER A 197 -11.23 -10.76 -9.88
C SER A 197 -12.26 -10.05 -10.75
N TYR A 198 -11.95 -8.83 -11.20
CA TYR A 198 -12.80 -8.05 -12.09
C TYR A 198 -13.07 -8.78 -13.41
N MET A 199 -12.01 -9.28 -14.07
CA MET A 199 -12.14 -10.03 -15.33
C MET A 199 -12.99 -11.29 -15.17
N HIS A 200 -12.83 -12.00 -14.05
CA HIS A 200 -13.46 -13.29 -13.82
C HIS A 200 -14.91 -13.18 -13.33
N HIS A 201 -15.24 -12.15 -12.57
CA HIS A 201 -16.48 -12.10 -11.82
C HIS A 201 -17.37 -10.89 -12.14
N ASP A 202 -16.79 -9.77 -12.53
CA ASP A 202 -17.53 -8.52 -12.77
C ASP A 202 -17.81 -8.30 -14.26
N CYS A 203 -17.04 -8.95 -15.14
CA CYS A 203 -17.26 -8.96 -16.59
C CYS A 203 -18.29 -10.02 -17.01
N SER A 204 -19.18 -9.65 -17.94
CA SER A 204 -20.16 -10.56 -18.55
C SER A 204 -20.12 -10.47 -20.09
N PRO A 205 -19.70 -11.53 -20.80
CA PRO A 205 -19.22 -12.82 -20.27
C PRO A 205 -17.84 -12.70 -19.58
N PRO A 206 -17.49 -13.62 -18.67
CA PRO A 206 -16.19 -13.58 -17.98
C PRO A 206 -15.00 -13.64 -18.95
N ILE A 207 -13.94 -12.91 -18.62
CA ILE A 207 -12.69 -12.86 -19.39
C ILE A 207 -11.64 -13.73 -18.68
N VAL A 208 -10.95 -14.60 -19.41
CA VAL A 208 -9.75 -15.31 -18.93
C VAL A 208 -8.55 -14.82 -19.71
N HIS A 209 -7.51 -14.38 -19.01
CA HIS A 209 -6.33 -13.75 -19.57
C HIS A 209 -5.41 -14.73 -20.31
N ARG A 210 -5.21 -15.93 -19.74
CA ARG A 210 -4.42 -17.08 -20.27
C ARG A 210 -2.91 -16.90 -20.36
N ASP A 211 -2.40 -15.68 -20.26
CA ASP A 211 -0.95 -15.43 -20.22
C ASP A 211 -0.53 -14.51 -19.06
N VAL A 212 -0.97 -14.83 -17.84
CA VAL A 212 -0.54 -14.10 -16.64
C VAL A 212 0.91 -14.49 -16.30
N THR A 213 1.84 -13.58 -16.53
CA THR A 213 3.29 -13.76 -16.28
C THR A 213 3.88 -12.50 -15.68
N SER A 214 5.03 -12.58 -15.03
CA SER A 214 5.70 -11.40 -14.46
C SER A 214 6.07 -10.34 -15.52
N SER A 215 6.26 -10.72 -16.79
CA SER A 215 6.48 -9.77 -17.90
C SER A 215 5.21 -9.08 -18.38
N ASN A 216 4.05 -9.72 -18.20
CA ASN A 216 2.75 -9.18 -18.59
C ASN A 216 2.07 -8.44 -17.44
N ILE A 217 2.66 -8.45 -16.24
CA ILE A 217 2.31 -7.55 -15.17
C ILE A 217 3.14 -6.27 -15.34
N LEU A 218 2.51 -5.27 -15.95
CA LEU A 218 3.11 -3.96 -16.06
C LEU A 218 2.89 -3.24 -14.73
N LEU A 219 3.96 -2.60 -14.28
CA LEU A 219 3.86 -1.70 -13.16
C LEU A 219 3.87 -0.29 -13.73
N ASN A 220 2.75 0.44 -13.59
CA ASN A 220 2.76 1.85 -13.94
C ASN A 220 3.64 2.60 -12.94
N SER A 221 3.95 3.86 -13.19
CA SER A 221 4.69 4.74 -12.27
C SER A 221 4.35 4.63 -10.78
N GLN A 222 3.12 4.20 -10.44
CA GLN A 222 2.48 4.10 -9.13
C GLN A 222 2.72 2.77 -8.42
N LEU A 223 3.51 1.85 -9.01
CA LEU A 223 3.68 0.48 -8.52
C LEU A 223 2.36 -0.30 -8.46
N GLU A 224 1.33 0.19 -9.17
CA GLU A 224 0.10 -0.53 -9.38
C GLU A 224 0.36 -1.58 -10.47
N ALA A 225 -0.02 -2.81 -10.17
CA ALA A 225 0.04 -3.91 -11.11
C ALA A 225 -1.14 -3.85 -12.09
N PHE A 226 -0.83 -3.69 -13.37
CA PHE A 226 -1.78 -3.86 -14.46
C PHE A 226 -1.47 -5.17 -15.15
N VAL A 227 -2.49 -6.02 -15.22
CA VAL A 227 -2.45 -7.13 -16.16
C VAL A 227 -2.54 -6.54 -17.56
N SER A 228 -1.56 -6.88 -18.39
CA SER A 228 -1.42 -6.41 -19.76
C SER A 228 -1.29 -7.58 -20.73
N ASP A 229 -1.31 -7.28 -22.02
CA ASP A 229 -1.25 -8.26 -23.11
C ASP A 229 -2.45 -9.23 -23.16
N PHE A 230 -3.59 -8.67 -23.56
CA PHE A 230 -4.82 -9.42 -23.77
C PHE A 230 -4.84 -10.17 -25.12
N GLY A 231 -3.71 -10.30 -25.82
CA GLY A 231 -3.65 -10.92 -27.15
C GLY A 231 -4.03 -12.40 -27.15
N THR A 232 -3.92 -13.06 -26.00
CA THR A 232 -4.34 -14.47 -25.82
C THR A 232 -5.65 -14.62 -25.05
N SER A 233 -6.21 -13.52 -24.52
CA SER A 233 -7.40 -13.50 -23.68
C SER A 233 -8.63 -14.05 -24.39
N ARG A 234 -9.54 -14.62 -23.61
CA ARG A 234 -10.75 -15.27 -24.13
C ARG A 234 -11.97 -14.99 -23.27
N LEU A 235 -13.11 -14.76 -23.93
CA LEU A 235 -14.42 -14.71 -23.29
C LEU A 235 -14.95 -16.13 -23.06
N LEU A 236 -15.42 -16.43 -21.85
CA LEU A 236 -16.14 -17.65 -21.51
C LEU A 236 -17.62 -17.49 -21.86
N ASP A 237 -17.92 -17.58 -23.15
CA ASP A 237 -19.28 -17.53 -23.68
C ASP A 237 -20.04 -18.83 -23.33
N PRO A 238 -21.18 -18.76 -22.62
CA PRO A 238 -21.99 -19.92 -22.25
C PRO A 238 -22.44 -20.77 -23.45
N ASP A 239 -22.57 -20.15 -24.63
CA ASP A 239 -23.06 -20.78 -25.85
C ASP A 239 -21.93 -21.37 -26.71
N SER A 240 -20.67 -21.27 -26.26
CA SER A 240 -19.50 -21.75 -26.99
C SER A 240 -18.69 -22.80 -26.23
N SER A 241 -17.93 -23.64 -26.95
CA SER A 241 -17.01 -24.59 -26.31
C SER A 241 -15.81 -23.87 -25.69
N ASN A 242 -15.51 -24.16 -24.43
CA ASN A 242 -14.33 -23.66 -23.73
C ASN A 242 -13.01 -24.30 -24.21
N GLN A 243 -13.06 -25.26 -25.13
CA GLN A 243 -11.85 -25.87 -25.72
C GLN A 243 -11.14 -24.91 -26.68
N THR A 244 -9.82 -24.88 -26.63
CA THR A 244 -8.96 -24.04 -27.48
C THR A 244 -7.53 -24.57 -27.50
N LEU A 245 -6.76 -24.14 -28.49
CA LEU A 245 -5.33 -24.41 -28.55
C LEU A 245 -4.65 -23.89 -27.28
N VAL A 246 -3.64 -24.62 -26.81
CA VAL A 246 -2.79 -24.17 -25.72
C VAL A 246 -1.97 -22.98 -26.20
N VAL A 247 -2.25 -21.81 -25.64
CA VAL A 247 -1.45 -20.59 -25.80
C VAL A 247 -1.21 -20.00 -24.42
N GLY A 248 -0.07 -19.33 -24.26
CA GLY A 248 0.44 -18.81 -23.00
C GLY A 248 1.90 -19.21 -22.79
N THR A 249 2.49 -18.75 -21.69
CA THR A 249 3.90 -18.95 -21.40
C THR A 249 4.17 -20.24 -20.62
N TYR A 250 5.08 -21.08 -21.12
CA TYR A 250 5.50 -22.31 -20.45
C TYR A 250 6.06 -22.03 -19.05
N GLY A 251 5.59 -22.78 -18.06
CA GLY A 251 5.92 -22.57 -16.64
C GLY A 251 4.84 -21.84 -15.85
N TYR A 252 3.95 -21.10 -16.53
CA TYR A 252 2.81 -20.40 -15.94
C TYR A 252 1.47 -21.04 -16.32
N ILE A 253 1.44 -21.82 -17.41
CA ILE A 253 0.24 -22.55 -17.85
C ILE A 253 -0.17 -23.60 -16.81
N ALA A 254 -1.44 -23.55 -16.42
CA ALA A 254 -2.02 -24.54 -15.52
C ALA A 254 -1.99 -25.95 -16.14
N PRO A 255 -1.63 -27.01 -15.38
CA PRO A 255 -1.43 -28.34 -15.93
C PRO A 255 -2.66 -28.90 -16.66
N GLU A 256 -3.86 -28.69 -16.11
CA GLU A 256 -5.10 -29.17 -16.71
C GLU A 256 -5.37 -28.55 -18.08
N PHE A 257 -4.98 -27.28 -18.30
CA PHE A 257 -5.21 -26.63 -19.58
C PHE A 257 -4.34 -27.25 -20.68
N ALA A 258 -3.11 -27.64 -20.33
CA ALA A 258 -2.20 -28.30 -21.26
C ALA A 258 -2.71 -29.66 -21.77
N TYR A 259 -3.43 -30.43 -20.94
CA TYR A 259 -3.92 -31.76 -21.32
C TYR A 259 -5.38 -31.78 -21.79
N THR A 260 -6.25 -30.95 -21.19
CA THR A 260 -7.69 -30.94 -21.49
C THR A 260 -8.08 -29.98 -22.61
N LEU A 261 -7.19 -29.03 -22.93
CA LEU A 261 -7.45 -27.93 -23.88
C LEU A 261 -8.60 -27.01 -23.46
N SER A 262 -9.17 -27.19 -22.27
CA SER A 262 -10.29 -26.40 -21.78
C SER A 262 -9.78 -25.22 -20.95
N VAL A 263 -10.16 -24.00 -21.33
CA VAL A 263 -9.83 -22.79 -20.57
C VAL A 263 -10.88 -22.56 -19.49
N THR A 264 -10.42 -22.27 -18.29
CA THR A 264 -11.26 -21.86 -17.17
C THR A 264 -10.61 -20.70 -16.40
N LYS A 265 -11.35 -20.06 -15.50
CA LYS A 265 -10.84 -18.94 -14.67
C LYS A 265 -9.68 -19.40 -13.78
N GLU A 266 -9.74 -20.66 -13.34
CA GLU A 266 -8.75 -21.33 -12.50
C GLU A 266 -7.38 -21.43 -13.17
N CYS A 267 -7.30 -21.32 -14.50
CA CYS A 267 -6.03 -21.27 -15.22
C CYS A 267 -5.24 -19.99 -14.86
N ASP A 268 -5.90 -18.84 -14.86
CA ASP A 268 -5.27 -17.57 -14.45
C ASP A 268 -4.93 -17.56 -12.96
N VAL A 269 -5.75 -18.21 -12.12
CA VAL A 269 -5.47 -18.35 -10.67
C VAL A 269 -4.16 -19.10 -10.46
N TYR A 270 -3.93 -20.19 -11.20
CA TYR A 270 -2.66 -20.92 -11.13
C TYR A 270 -1.48 -20.04 -11.53
N SER A 271 -1.61 -19.32 -12.65
CA SER A 271 -0.57 -18.42 -13.15
C SER A 271 -0.27 -17.29 -12.15
N PHE A 272 -1.28 -16.74 -11.46
CA PHE A 272 -1.10 -15.79 -10.36
C PHE A 272 -0.22 -16.37 -9.23
N GLY A 273 -0.48 -17.63 -8.83
CA GLY A 273 0.33 -18.31 -7.82
C GLY A 273 1.81 -18.46 -8.24
N VAL A 274 2.07 -18.75 -9.51
CA VAL A 274 3.44 -18.82 -10.06
C VAL A 274 4.13 -17.46 -9.98
N VAL A 275 3.46 -16.39 -10.43
CA VAL A 275 4.02 -15.02 -10.40
C VAL A 275 4.27 -14.55 -8.97
N ALA A 276 3.35 -14.87 -8.04
CA ALA A 276 3.51 -14.51 -6.64
C ALA A 276 4.75 -15.15 -5.99
N LEU A 277 4.96 -16.45 -6.21
CA LEU A 277 6.17 -17.12 -5.73
C LEU A 277 7.43 -16.64 -6.46
N GLU A 278 7.36 -16.42 -7.78
CA GLU A 278 8.49 -15.88 -8.55
C GLU A 278 8.98 -14.55 -7.98
N ALA A 279 8.06 -13.63 -7.67
CA ALA A 279 8.38 -12.33 -7.10
C ALA A 279 8.96 -12.43 -5.68
N LEU A 280 8.47 -13.36 -4.84
CA LEU A 280 9.00 -13.58 -3.49
C LEU A 280 10.40 -14.24 -3.50
N MET A 281 10.63 -15.16 -4.43
CA MET A 281 11.88 -15.92 -4.55
C MET A 281 12.96 -15.16 -5.34
N GLY A 282 12.57 -14.13 -6.10
CA GLY A 282 13.46 -13.43 -7.04
C GLY A 282 13.88 -14.28 -8.25
N LYS A 283 13.25 -15.45 -8.45
CA LYS A 283 13.52 -16.42 -9.52
C LYS A 283 12.30 -17.33 -9.73
N HIS A 284 12.15 -17.88 -10.94
CA HIS A 284 11.03 -18.76 -11.27
C HIS A 284 10.96 -20.00 -10.33
N PRO A 285 9.78 -20.33 -9.76
CA PRO A 285 9.61 -21.40 -8.75
C PRO A 285 9.60 -22.83 -9.31
N ARG A 286 10.37 -23.12 -10.37
CA ARG A 286 10.31 -24.39 -11.12
C ARG A 286 10.54 -25.63 -10.24
N GLU A 287 11.60 -25.62 -9.46
CA GLU A 287 11.97 -26.74 -8.57
C GLU A 287 10.92 -26.97 -7.47
N LEU A 288 10.35 -25.87 -6.95
CA LEU A 288 9.31 -25.92 -5.94
C LEU A 288 8.02 -26.51 -6.51
N ILE A 289 7.58 -26.04 -7.68
CA ILE A 289 6.40 -26.58 -8.37
C ILE A 289 6.59 -28.06 -8.68
N SER A 290 7.78 -28.46 -9.16
CA SER A 290 8.09 -29.87 -9.41
C SER A 290 7.98 -30.72 -8.14
N SER A 291 8.40 -30.18 -7.00
CA SER A 291 8.33 -30.87 -5.70
C SER A 291 6.89 -30.98 -5.19
N LEU A 292 6.07 -29.94 -5.41
CA LEU A 292 4.64 -29.91 -5.06
C LEU A 292 3.84 -30.92 -5.89
N VAL A 293 4.09 -30.97 -7.20
CA VAL A 293 3.43 -31.94 -8.11
C VAL A 293 3.77 -33.38 -7.75
N ASN A 294 5.02 -33.64 -7.32
CA ASN A 294 5.46 -34.97 -6.91
C ASN A 294 5.06 -35.34 -5.47
N LEU A 295 4.27 -34.49 -4.78
CA LEU A 295 3.86 -34.65 -3.37
C LEU A 295 5.03 -34.82 -2.38
N THR A 296 6.25 -34.50 -2.80
CA THR A 296 7.41 -34.42 -1.94
C THR A 296 7.35 -33.08 -1.24
N ILE A 297 6.76 -33.07 -0.04
CA ILE A 297 6.67 -31.87 0.79
C ILE A 297 8.09 -31.30 0.98
N PRO A 298 8.39 -30.09 0.49
CA PRO A 298 9.70 -29.50 0.64
C PRO A 298 9.98 -29.31 2.14
N ASN A 299 11.02 -29.97 2.66
CA ASN A 299 11.49 -29.74 4.02
C ASN A 299 12.31 -28.45 4.06
N MET A 300 11.63 -27.33 3.79
CA MET A 300 12.22 -26.03 3.51
C MET A 300 11.59 -24.97 4.40
N LEU A 301 12.41 -24.07 4.94
CA LEU A 301 11.95 -22.94 5.74
C LEU A 301 11.54 -21.78 4.82
N VAL A 302 10.58 -20.98 5.26
CA VAL A 302 10.11 -19.79 4.53
C VAL A 302 11.26 -18.82 4.26
N LYS A 303 12.19 -18.64 5.21
CA LYS A 303 13.36 -17.76 5.03
C LYS A 303 14.27 -18.19 3.87
N ASP A 304 14.34 -19.49 3.59
CA ASP A 304 15.19 -20.05 2.54
C ASP A 304 14.51 -19.98 1.16
N LEU A 305 13.20 -19.71 1.16
CA LEU A 305 12.40 -19.48 -0.04
C LEU A 305 12.57 -18.06 -0.57
N LEU A 306 12.70 -17.08 0.32
CA LEU A 306 12.79 -15.67 -0.05
C LEU A 306 14.08 -15.33 -0.80
N ASP A 307 14.00 -14.27 -1.62
CA ASP A 307 15.15 -13.71 -2.32
C ASP A 307 16.27 -13.34 -1.32
N SER A 308 17.39 -14.05 -1.43
CA SER A 308 18.56 -13.87 -0.55
C SER A 308 19.26 -12.53 -0.70
N ARG A 309 18.91 -11.74 -1.74
CA ARG A 309 19.40 -10.37 -1.94
C ARG A 309 18.70 -9.36 -1.04
N LEU A 310 17.53 -9.70 -0.50
CA LEU A 310 16.75 -8.83 0.38
C LEU A 310 17.08 -9.11 1.86
N PRO A 311 17.08 -8.08 2.72
CA PRO A 311 17.25 -8.29 4.15
C PRO A 311 16.06 -9.07 4.73
N LEU A 312 16.29 -9.84 5.79
CA LEU A 312 15.23 -10.57 6.47
C LEU A 312 14.11 -9.62 6.94
N PRO A 313 12.83 -9.97 6.71
CA PRO A 313 11.70 -9.10 7.02
C PRO A 313 11.56 -8.86 8.53
N ARG A 314 11.06 -7.67 8.90
CA ARG A 314 10.67 -7.39 10.29
C ARG A 314 9.43 -8.22 10.66
N ARG A 315 9.13 -8.37 11.96
CA ARG A 315 8.02 -9.23 12.45
C ARG A 315 6.66 -9.00 11.76
N LYS A 316 6.35 -7.76 11.35
CA LYS A 316 5.11 -7.43 10.66
C LYS A 316 5.15 -7.88 9.20
N ASP A 317 6.15 -7.43 8.46
CA ASP A 317 6.44 -7.82 7.07
C ASP A 317 6.49 -9.36 6.89
N ALA A 318 6.97 -10.08 7.91
CA ALA A 318 7.01 -11.53 7.98
C ALA A 318 5.62 -12.22 7.95
N GLN A 319 4.62 -11.62 8.60
CA GLN A 319 3.25 -12.13 8.61
C GLN A 319 2.61 -11.96 7.24
N ASP A 320 2.87 -10.80 6.63
CA ASP A 320 2.35 -10.43 5.32
C ASP A 320 2.91 -11.36 4.24
N ILE A 321 4.22 -11.62 4.29
CA ILE A 321 4.91 -12.59 3.43
C ILE A 321 4.33 -14.00 3.60
N ASN A 322 4.08 -14.45 4.84
CA ASN A 322 3.49 -15.76 5.08
C ASN A 322 2.09 -15.88 4.47
N LEU A 323 1.27 -14.84 4.58
CA LEU A 323 -0.06 -14.81 3.97
C LEU A 323 0.03 -14.93 2.44
N VAL A 324 0.90 -14.15 1.81
CA VAL A 324 1.11 -14.20 0.35
C VAL A 324 1.59 -15.59 -0.07
N ILE A 325 2.53 -16.20 0.65
CA ILE A 325 3.01 -17.56 0.37
C ILE A 325 1.86 -18.57 0.47
N THR A 326 1.05 -18.51 1.54
CA THR A 326 -0.09 -19.42 1.72
C THR A 326 -1.09 -19.29 0.58
N VAL A 327 -1.45 -18.06 0.20
CA VAL A 327 -2.35 -17.78 -0.93
C VAL A 327 -1.77 -18.31 -2.23
N ALA A 328 -0.49 -18.04 -2.51
CA ALA A 328 0.18 -18.48 -3.73
C ALA A 328 0.23 -20.01 -3.83
N LEU A 329 0.55 -20.70 -2.72
CA LEU A 329 0.55 -22.17 -2.66
C LEU A 329 -0.84 -22.76 -2.88
N ALA A 330 -1.89 -22.15 -2.32
CA ALA A 330 -3.27 -22.58 -2.56
C ALA A 330 -3.69 -22.39 -4.03
N CYS A 331 -3.24 -21.33 -4.68
CA CYS A 331 -3.46 -21.09 -6.11
C CYS A 331 -2.78 -22.15 -7.00
N LEU A 332 -1.66 -22.73 -6.55
CA LEU A 332 -0.91 -23.76 -7.26
C LEU A 332 -1.45 -25.19 -7.10
N CYS A 333 -2.65 -25.35 -6.52
CA CYS A 333 -3.27 -26.66 -6.36
C CYS A 333 -3.39 -27.41 -7.70
N SER A 334 -3.07 -28.70 -7.71
CA SER A 334 -3.17 -29.56 -8.89
C SER A 334 -4.62 -29.74 -9.36
N LYS A 335 -5.57 -29.76 -8.42
CA LYS A 335 -7.02 -29.84 -8.68
C LYS A 335 -7.59 -28.43 -8.91
N PRO A 336 -8.08 -28.09 -10.12
CA PRO A 336 -8.51 -26.72 -10.44
C PRO A 336 -9.66 -26.24 -9.56
N ASN A 337 -10.65 -27.11 -9.31
CA ASN A 337 -11.82 -26.83 -8.47
C ASN A 337 -11.49 -26.60 -6.98
N MET A 338 -10.25 -26.88 -6.57
CA MET A 338 -9.77 -26.64 -5.21
C MET A 338 -9.01 -25.32 -5.08
N ARG A 339 -8.69 -24.64 -6.19
CA ARG A 339 -8.06 -23.33 -6.17
C ARG A 339 -9.07 -22.29 -5.69
N PRO A 340 -8.64 -21.27 -4.92
CA PRO A 340 -9.54 -20.19 -4.52
C PRO A 340 -9.98 -19.36 -5.73
N SER A 341 -11.18 -18.78 -5.65
CA SER A 341 -11.57 -17.74 -6.61
C SER A 341 -10.75 -16.47 -6.38
N MET A 342 -10.58 -15.65 -7.42
CA MET A 342 -9.85 -14.40 -7.26
C MET A 342 -10.54 -13.41 -6.32
N GLN A 343 -11.87 -13.44 -6.21
CA GLN A 343 -12.62 -12.70 -5.18
C GLN A 343 -12.20 -13.09 -3.75
N LEU A 344 -12.02 -14.40 -3.50
CA LEU A 344 -11.55 -14.89 -2.20
C LEU A 344 -10.09 -14.50 -1.96
N VAL A 345 -9.25 -14.57 -2.99
CA VAL A 345 -7.85 -14.12 -2.93
C VAL A 345 -7.78 -12.64 -2.55
N VAL A 346 -8.55 -11.77 -3.21
CA VAL A 346 -8.68 -10.34 -2.87
C VAL A 346 -9.12 -10.18 -1.43
N GLN A 347 -10.20 -10.84 -1.01
CA GLN A 347 -10.69 -10.73 0.37
C GLN A 347 -9.61 -11.06 1.41
N LYS A 348 -8.78 -12.08 1.17
CA LYS A 348 -7.68 -12.46 2.08
C LYS A 348 -6.56 -11.43 2.06
N LEU A 349 -6.14 -11.01 0.87
CA LEU A 349 -5.16 -9.96 0.66
C LEU A 349 -5.69 -8.55 1.01
N SER A 350 -6.96 -8.37 1.34
CA SER A 350 -7.47 -7.11 1.93
C SER A 350 -7.61 -7.21 3.45
N SER A 351 -7.64 -8.43 3.99
CA SER A 351 -7.85 -8.72 5.41
C SER A 351 -6.58 -8.70 6.27
N PHE A 352 -5.61 -7.84 5.94
CA PHE A 352 -4.26 -7.71 6.54
C PHE A 352 -4.20 -7.37 8.06
N LYS A 353 -5.23 -7.70 8.82
CA LYS A 353 -5.33 -7.56 10.28
C LYS A 353 -5.27 -8.90 11.02
N VAL A 354 -4.59 -9.93 10.49
CA VAL A 354 -4.47 -11.22 11.19
C VAL A 354 -3.12 -11.34 11.90
N SER A 355 -3.16 -11.29 13.23
CA SER A 355 -2.05 -11.55 14.14
C SER A 355 -1.65 -13.03 14.11
N LEU A 356 -0.44 -13.36 13.67
CA LEU A 356 0.17 -14.69 13.86
C LEU A 356 1.20 -14.67 15.02
N PHE A 357 1.12 -15.67 15.90
CA PHE A 357 1.88 -15.81 17.15
C PHE A 357 3.15 -16.70 17.05
N LEU A 358 3.88 -16.68 15.92
CA LEU A 358 5.12 -17.47 15.77
C LEU A 358 6.30 -16.65 15.21
N PRO A 359 7.55 -16.93 15.62
CA PRO A 359 8.74 -16.30 15.06
C PRO A 359 8.98 -16.75 13.60
N PHE A 360 9.15 -15.78 12.69
CA PHE A 360 9.31 -16.00 11.24
C PHE A 360 10.40 -17.01 10.82
N HIS A 361 11.47 -17.14 11.61
CA HIS A 361 12.61 -17.99 11.28
C HIS A 361 12.38 -19.49 11.52
N GLU A 362 11.26 -19.87 12.11
CA GLU A 362 10.90 -21.25 12.46
C GLU A 362 9.72 -21.78 11.63
N VAL A 363 9.20 -20.99 10.69
CA VAL A 363 8.04 -21.36 9.87
C VAL A 363 8.46 -22.23 8.69
N TRP A 364 7.88 -23.43 8.61
CA TRP A 364 8.09 -24.37 7.52
C TRP A 364 7.00 -24.24 6.46
N ILE A 365 7.34 -24.46 5.18
CA ILE A 365 6.39 -24.39 4.07
C ILE A 365 5.20 -25.34 4.28
N HIS A 366 5.44 -26.56 4.78
CA HIS A 366 4.36 -27.52 5.04
C HIS A 366 3.36 -27.05 6.10
N GLN A 367 3.79 -26.24 7.07
CA GLN A 367 2.90 -25.66 8.08
C GLN A 367 1.97 -24.64 7.43
N LEU A 368 2.47 -23.82 6.51
CA LEU A 368 1.66 -22.86 5.72
C LEU A 368 0.66 -23.57 4.80
N MET A 369 1.06 -24.69 4.19
CA MET A 369 0.15 -25.52 3.38
C MET A 369 -0.96 -26.18 4.21
N SER A 370 -0.75 -26.36 5.52
CA SER A 370 -1.72 -26.95 6.45
C SER A 370 -2.59 -25.93 7.21
N GLN A 371 -2.32 -24.63 7.06
CA GLN A 371 -3.06 -23.59 7.77
C GLN A 371 -4.44 -23.35 7.15
N ASP A 372 -5.49 -23.59 7.94
CA ASP A 372 -6.88 -23.34 7.57
C ASP A 372 -7.21 -21.85 7.73
N ILE A 373 -6.81 -21.02 6.75
CA ILE A 373 -7.12 -19.59 6.76
C ILE A 373 -8.51 -19.39 6.17
N GLY A 374 -9.56 -19.71 6.94
CA GLY A 374 -10.97 -19.41 6.66
C GLY A 374 -11.46 -19.86 5.29
N HIS A 375 -11.73 -21.16 5.14
CA HIS A 375 -12.24 -21.86 3.94
C HIS A 375 -11.25 -22.10 2.79
N LEU A 376 -9.97 -21.77 2.95
CA LEU A 376 -8.88 -22.36 2.14
C LEU A 376 -8.58 -23.78 2.69
N SER A 377 -9.53 -24.70 2.51
CA SER A 377 -9.41 -26.08 3.00
C SER A 377 -8.23 -26.80 2.34
N SER A 378 -7.24 -27.17 3.15
CA SER A 378 -6.63 -28.51 3.38
C SER A 378 -6.60 -29.61 2.29
N LYS A 379 -6.93 -29.34 1.03
CA LYS A 379 -7.28 -30.39 0.05
C LYS A 379 -6.34 -30.52 -1.15
N CYS A 380 -5.22 -29.79 -1.18
CA CYS A 380 -4.16 -30.09 -2.15
C CYS A 380 -3.32 -31.32 -1.77
N GLN A 381 -3.57 -31.91 -0.59
CA GLN A 381 -2.86 -33.09 -0.08
C GLN A 381 -3.64 -34.41 -0.26
N GLU A 382 -4.90 -34.37 -0.72
CA GLU A 382 -5.71 -35.56 -1.06
C GLU A 382 -5.91 -35.69 -2.56
#